data_AF-A0A6F9BSJ3-F1
#
_entry.id   AF-A0A6F9BSJ3-F1
#
_cell.length_a   1.000
_cell.length_b   1.000
_cell.length_c   1.000
_cell.angle_alpha   90.00
_cell.angle_beta   90.00
_cell.angle_gamma   90.00
#
_symmetry.space_group_name_H-M   'P 1'
#
loop_
_entity.id
_entity.type
_entity.pdbx_description
1 polymer ?
#
loop_
_entity_poly.entity_id
_entity_poly.type
_entity_poly.pdbx_seq_one_letter_code
_entity_poly.pdbx_strand_id
1 'polypeptide(L)'
;MPHECIAINSATGLLDEVLIVQLNKLMDDANCEGKNIRYRTCSNMDCPVESGDFRAQQCSAHNDIRHQGMVYEWVPVPYDPSAACALRCQARGRSLTVELAPKVLDGTRCRADALDMCISGICQEVGCDRQLGSGAREDNCGVCAGDGSTCRLVRGQALPHVSPEEHFGLSLLSTGKQNFRATL
;
A
#
# COMPACT_ATOMS: atom_id res chain seq x y z
N MET A 1 -25.67 7.19 2.34
CA MET A 1 -25.06 7.09 3.68
C MET A 1 -23.60 6.72 3.45
N PRO A 2 -22.61 7.50 3.91
CA PRO A 2 -21.21 7.24 3.60
C PRO A 2 -20.76 6.01 4.40
N HIS A 3 -20.26 4.99 3.70
CA HIS A 3 -19.72 3.79 4.34
C HIS A 3 -18.40 4.17 5.00
N GLU A 4 -18.35 4.10 6.32
CA GLU A 4 -17.12 4.27 7.10
C GLU A 4 -16.14 3.16 6.72
N CYS A 5 -14.87 3.51 6.48
CA CYS A 5 -13.82 2.52 6.29
C CYS A 5 -13.54 1.87 7.65
N ILE A 6 -14.14 0.70 7.89
CA ILE A 6 -13.94 -0.05 9.13
C ILE A 6 -12.65 -0.88 8.97
N ALA A 7 -11.59 -0.48 9.67
CA ALA A 7 -10.53 -1.39 10.04
C ALA A 7 -10.98 -2.12 11.31
N ILE A 8 -11.27 -3.43 11.21
CA ILE A 8 -11.69 -4.21 12.39
C ILE A 8 -10.47 -4.67 13.18
N ASN A 9 -10.46 -4.29 14.45
CA ASN A 9 -9.66 -4.88 15.50
C ASN A 9 -10.36 -6.15 16.02
N SER A 10 -9.67 -7.29 15.93
CA SER A 10 -9.77 -8.51 16.76
C SER A 10 -11.10 -9.31 16.89
N ALA A 11 -10.94 -10.63 16.77
CA ALA A 11 -11.66 -11.68 17.52
C ALA A 11 -13.13 -12.04 17.23
N THR A 12 -13.86 -11.43 16.29
CA THR A 12 -15.31 -11.76 16.13
C THR A 12 -15.79 -12.25 14.77
N GLY A 13 -14.90 -12.50 13.81
CA GLY A 13 -15.24 -13.19 12.56
C GLY A 13 -16.56 -12.76 11.91
N LEU A 14 -16.59 -11.63 11.20
CA LEU A 14 -17.61 -11.33 10.18
C LEU A 14 -17.09 -10.28 9.19
N LEU A 15 -16.98 -10.74 7.93
CA LEU A 15 -16.88 -10.08 6.62
C LEU A 15 -15.90 -8.89 6.44
N ASP A 16 -14.73 -9.25 5.91
CA ASP A 16 -13.79 -8.38 5.20
C ASP A 16 -14.44 -7.76 3.97
N GLU A 17 -14.48 -6.43 3.84
CA GLU A 17 -14.74 -5.82 2.53
C GLU A 17 -13.85 -4.60 2.30
N VAL A 18 -12.56 -4.83 2.01
CA VAL A 18 -11.75 -3.96 1.11
C VAL A 18 -11.89 -4.43 -0.36
N LEU A 19 -12.32 -5.69 -0.55
CA LEU A 19 -12.52 -6.33 -1.84
C LEU A 19 -13.89 -7.02 -1.90
N ILE A 20 -14.57 -6.88 -3.02
CA ILE A 20 -15.72 -7.68 -3.40
C ILE A 20 -15.22 -8.89 -4.19
N VAL A 21 -15.57 -10.09 -3.72
CA VAL A 21 -15.30 -11.35 -4.43
C VAL A 21 -16.51 -11.69 -5.31
N GLN A 22 -16.34 -11.64 -6.62
CA GLN A 22 -17.33 -12.11 -7.59
C GLN A 22 -17.00 -13.53 -8.02
N LEU A 23 -17.89 -14.46 -7.68
CA LEU A 23 -17.86 -15.83 -8.18
C LEU A 23 -18.64 -15.89 -9.49
N ASN A 24 -18.05 -16.50 -10.52
CA ASN A 24 -18.81 -16.81 -11.73
C ASN A 24 -19.75 -17.98 -11.39
N LYS A 25 -21.08 -17.75 -11.46
CA LYS A 25 -22.08 -18.80 -11.22
C LYS A 25 -22.34 -19.56 -12.53
N LEU A 26 -21.95 -20.83 -12.56
CA LEU A 26 -22.27 -21.75 -13.67
C LEU A 26 -23.78 -22.01 -13.70
N MET A 27 -24.39 -21.95 -14.88
CA MET A 27 -25.78 -22.38 -15.09
C MET A 27 -25.92 -23.61 -15.99
N ASP A 28 -24.85 -24.13 -16.62
CA ASP A 28 -24.84 -25.42 -17.33
C ASP A 28 -23.40 -25.86 -17.70
N ASP A 29 -23.25 -27.13 -18.10
CA ASP A 29 -22.02 -27.90 -18.41
C ASP A 29 -21.19 -27.35 -19.59
N ALA A 30 -20.79 -26.08 -19.50
CA ALA A 30 -19.83 -25.44 -20.40
C ALA A 30 -18.57 -25.10 -19.60
N ASN A 31 -17.44 -25.65 -20.05
CA ASN A 31 -16.11 -25.31 -19.55
C ASN A 31 -15.91 -23.78 -19.62
N CYS A 32 -15.85 -23.10 -18.47
CA CYS A 32 -15.57 -21.66 -18.44
C CYS A 32 -14.10 -21.42 -18.81
N GLU A 33 -13.87 -20.77 -19.95
CA GLU A 33 -12.56 -20.18 -20.24
C GLU A 33 -12.38 -18.91 -19.38
N GLY A 34 -11.53 -18.98 -18.35
CA GLY A 34 -11.19 -17.86 -17.48
C GLY A 34 -11.04 -18.21 -16.00
N LYS A 35 -10.63 -17.24 -15.16
CA LYS A 35 -10.60 -17.42 -13.71
C LYS A 35 -12.03 -17.46 -13.14
N ASN A 36 -12.35 -18.48 -12.35
CA ASN A 36 -13.67 -18.66 -11.71
C ASN A 36 -13.98 -17.65 -10.59
N ILE A 37 -12.98 -16.86 -10.19
CA ILE A 37 -13.08 -15.85 -9.14
C ILE A 37 -12.52 -14.54 -9.71
N ARG A 38 -13.31 -13.47 -9.61
CA ARG A 38 -12.91 -12.11 -9.97
C ARG A 38 -13.01 -11.22 -8.73
N TYR A 39 -11.89 -10.63 -8.35
CA TYR A 39 -11.83 -9.66 -7.27
C TYR A 39 -12.09 -8.25 -7.83
N ARG A 40 -12.80 -7.42 -7.07
CA ARG A 40 -12.97 -5.98 -7.34
C ARG A 40 -12.69 -5.21 -6.06
N THR A 41 -12.11 -4.03 -6.20
CA THR A 41 -12.00 -3.04 -5.12
C THR A 41 -13.39 -2.51 -4.76
N CYS A 42 -13.71 -2.45 -3.46
CA CYS A 42 -15.03 -1.99 -2.99
C CYS A 42 -15.06 -0.48 -2.68
N SER A 43 -13.93 0.09 -2.26
CA SER A 43 -13.79 1.51 -1.90
C SER A 43 -12.69 2.15 -2.73
N ASN A 44 -13.05 3.27 -3.37
CA ASN A 44 -12.13 4.11 -4.15
C ASN A 44 -11.63 5.32 -3.36
N MET A 45 -11.95 5.40 -2.07
CA MET A 45 -11.52 6.49 -1.20
C MET A 45 -10.35 6.04 -0.35
N ASP A 46 -9.32 6.87 -0.26
CA ASP A 46 -8.23 6.63 0.69
C ASP A 46 -8.76 6.75 2.12
N CYS A 47 -8.25 5.88 3.00
CA CYS A 47 -8.51 6.01 4.43
C CYS A 47 -7.94 7.34 4.94
N PRO A 48 -8.57 7.95 5.97
CA PRO A 48 -7.98 9.09 6.67
C PRO A 48 -6.53 8.81 7.10
N VAL A 49 -5.68 9.83 7.11
CA VAL A 49 -4.27 9.68 7.53
C VAL A 49 -4.15 9.09 8.94
N GLU A 50 -5.08 9.45 9.82
CA GLU A 50 -5.19 8.93 11.19
C GLU A 50 -5.46 7.43 11.28
N SER A 51 -5.96 6.81 10.20
CA SER A 51 -6.12 5.36 10.15
C SER A 51 -4.76 4.65 10.18
N GLY A 52 -3.67 5.31 9.77
CA GLY A 52 -2.34 4.70 9.77
C GLY A 52 -2.20 3.54 8.78
N ASP A 53 -1.07 2.84 8.86
CA ASP A 53 -0.74 1.74 7.95
C ASP A 53 -1.45 0.43 8.35
N PHE A 54 -2.20 -0.16 7.43
CA PHE A 54 -3.00 -1.36 7.72
C PHE A 54 -2.16 -2.60 8.02
N ARG A 55 -0.93 -2.71 7.49
CA ARG A 55 0.00 -3.79 7.84
C ARG A 55 0.57 -3.58 9.23
N ALA A 56 0.85 -2.33 9.62
CA ALA A 56 1.27 -1.99 10.97
C ALA A 56 0.20 -2.31 12.01
N GLN A 57 -1.08 -2.04 11.70
CA GLN A 57 -2.19 -2.48 12.55
C GLN A 57 -2.20 -4.00 12.75
N GLN A 58 -2.04 -4.77 11.67
CA GLN A 58 -1.97 -6.23 11.74
C GLN A 58 -0.79 -6.73 12.58
N CYS A 59 0.40 -6.12 12.48
CA CYS A 59 1.51 -6.43 13.40
C CYS A 59 1.13 -6.11 14.85
N SER A 60 0.55 -4.93 15.10
CA SER A 60 0.22 -4.46 16.45
C SER A 60 -0.84 -5.30 17.16
N ALA A 61 -1.69 -6.01 16.41
CA ALA A 61 -2.66 -6.95 16.96
C ALA A 61 -2.01 -8.13 17.72
N HIS A 62 -0.71 -8.36 17.53
CA HIS A 62 0.05 -9.39 18.24
C HIS A 62 0.83 -8.84 19.45
N ASN A 63 0.70 -7.55 19.80
CA ASN A 63 1.49 -6.95 20.88
C ASN A 63 1.22 -7.56 22.25
N ASP A 64 -0.02 -7.99 22.50
CA ASP A 64 -0.43 -8.62 23.76
C ASP A 64 -0.20 -10.15 23.77
N ILE A 65 0.32 -10.72 22.67
CA ILE A 65 0.60 -12.15 22.53
C ILE A 65 2.06 -12.43 22.88
N ARG A 66 2.28 -13.38 23.79
CA ARG A 66 3.64 -13.76 24.20
C ARG A 66 4.35 -14.54 23.10
N HIS A 67 5.51 -14.04 22.68
CA HIS A 67 6.48 -14.73 21.84
C HIS A 67 7.69 -15.12 22.69
N GLN A 68 7.97 -16.42 22.78
CA GLN A 68 9.08 -16.94 23.62
C GLN A 68 9.02 -16.39 25.07
N GLY A 69 7.82 -16.30 25.64
CA GLY A 69 7.58 -15.84 27.01
C GLY A 69 7.48 -14.32 27.19
N MET A 70 7.87 -13.52 26.21
CA MET A 70 7.88 -12.05 26.27
C MET A 70 6.84 -11.44 25.33
N VAL A 71 6.35 -10.25 25.66
CA VAL A 71 5.55 -9.41 24.76
C VAL A 71 6.46 -8.41 24.07
N TYR A 72 6.08 -8.01 22.85
CA TYR A 72 6.84 -7.10 22.01
C TYR A 72 5.91 -6.09 21.38
N GLU A 73 6.43 -4.89 21.10
CA GLU A 73 5.80 -3.98 20.16
C GLU A 73 6.25 -4.38 18.75
N TRP A 74 5.32 -4.89 17.94
CA TRP A 74 5.59 -5.37 16.59
C TRP A 74 5.37 -4.27 15.56
N VAL A 75 6.33 -4.11 14.65
CA VAL A 75 6.25 -3.20 13.50
C VAL A 75 6.53 -3.96 12.21
N PRO A 76 5.97 -3.55 11.06
CA PRO A 76 6.21 -4.24 9.79
C PRO A 76 7.69 -4.14 9.39
N VAL A 77 8.21 -5.21 8.78
CA VAL A 77 9.56 -5.18 8.19
C VAL A 77 9.59 -4.33 6.91
N PRO A 78 10.77 -3.84 6.49
CA PRO A 78 10.94 -3.28 5.15
C PRO A 78 10.48 -4.24 4.06
N TYR A 79 10.02 -3.68 2.94
CA TYR A 79 9.48 -4.46 1.81
C TYR A 79 10.47 -5.53 1.31
N ASP A 80 9.98 -6.76 1.21
CA ASP A 80 10.68 -7.91 0.64
C ASP A 80 9.82 -8.48 -0.51
N PRO A 81 10.27 -8.39 -1.78
CA PRO A 81 9.53 -8.89 -2.93
C PRO A 81 9.20 -10.39 -2.84
N SER A 82 10.03 -11.18 -2.16
CA SER A 82 9.84 -12.63 -2.03
C SER A 82 8.74 -13.01 -1.03
N ALA A 83 8.39 -12.08 -0.13
CA ALA A 83 7.44 -12.28 0.96
C ALA A 83 6.46 -11.10 1.12
N ALA A 84 6.16 -10.39 0.02
CA ALA A 84 5.41 -9.14 0.02
C ALA A 84 4.05 -9.21 0.75
N CYS A 85 3.42 -10.39 0.73
CA CYS A 85 2.11 -10.60 1.32
C CYS A 85 2.09 -11.49 2.57
N ALA A 86 3.26 -11.87 3.11
CA ALA A 86 3.36 -12.48 4.43
C ALA A 86 3.33 -11.39 5.52
N LEU A 87 2.79 -11.71 6.70
CA LEU A 87 2.81 -10.79 7.84
C LEU A 87 4.12 -10.97 8.62
N ARG A 88 5.19 -10.36 8.08
CA ARG A 88 6.50 -10.33 8.72
C ARG A 88 6.65 -9.07 9.54
N CYS A 89 6.95 -9.22 10.82
CA CYS A 89 7.06 -8.12 11.77
C CYS A 89 8.39 -8.21 12.54
N GLN A 90 8.94 -7.05 12.88
CA GLN A 90 10.12 -6.89 13.70
C GLN A 90 9.72 -6.33 15.06
N ALA A 91 10.33 -6.83 16.12
CA ALA A 91 10.19 -6.24 17.44
C ALA A 91 10.88 -4.87 17.47
N ARG A 92 10.14 -3.82 17.85
CA ARG A 92 10.64 -2.44 17.85
C ARG A 92 11.90 -2.32 18.71
N GLY A 93 12.95 -1.73 18.14
CA GLY A 93 14.24 -1.56 18.79
C GLY A 93 15.06 -2.85 18.99
N ARG A 94 14.68 -3.98 18.35
CA ARG A 94 15.39 -5.26 18.42
C ARG A 94 15.63 -5.83 17.02
N SER A 95 16.58 -6.76 16.90
CA SER A 95 16.84 -7.50 15.65
C SER A 95 15.98 -8.77 15.49
N LEU A 96 14.93 -8.92 16.29
CA LEU A 96 14.03 -10.06 16.23
C LEU A 96 12.96 -9.84 15.15
N THR A 97 13.02 -10.61 14.08
CA THR A 97 12.02 -10.64 13.01
C THR A 97 11.30 -11.98 13.00
N VAL A 98 9.97 -11.94 12.95
CA VAL A 98 9.11 -13.11 12.98
C VAL A 98 8.03 -12.99 11.91
N GLU A 99 7.68 -14.10 11.28
CA GLU A 99 6.45 -14.21 10.49
C GLU A 99 5.30 -14.57 11.44
N LEU A 100 4.44 -13.60 11.74
CA LEU A 100 3.33 -13.76 12.67
C LEU A 100 2.10 -14.41 12.02
N ALA A 101 1.98 -14.30 10.70
CA ALA A 101 0.97 -15.00 9.91
C ALA A 101 1.46 -15.25 8.47
N PRO A 102 1.03 -16.35 7.83
CA PRO A 102 1.47 -16.72 6.48
C PRO A 102 1.00 -15.74 5.41
N LYS A 103 -0.09 -15.02 5.66
CA LYS A 103 -0.58 -13.94 4.80
C LYS A 103 -1.16 -12.79 5.61
N VAL A 104 -1.03 -11.58 5.07
CA VAL A 104 -1.80 -10.41 5.51
C VAL A 104 -3.26 -10.52 5.06
N LEU A 105 -4.12 -9.69 5.64
CA LEU A 105 -5.51 -9.54 5.23
C LEU A 105 -5.60 -9.00 3.79
N ASP A 106 -6.60 -9.48 3.05
CA ASP A 106 -6.81 -9.08 1.67
C ASP A 106 -7.10 -7.57 1.58
N GLY A 107 -6.47 -6.89 0.61
CA GLY A 107 -6.53 -5.44 0.46
C GLY A 107 -5.40 -4.67 1.14
N THR A 108 -4.57 -5.33 1.96
CA THR A 108 -3.34 -4.73 2.50
C THR A 108 -2.38 -4.38 1.37
N ARG A 109 -1.82 -3.17 1.37
CA ARG A 109 -0.80 -2.76 0.38
C ARG A 109 0.41 -3.70 0.42
N CYS A 110 0.92 -4.08 -0.75
CA CYS A 110 2.15 -4.89 -0.80
C CYS A 110 3.36 -4.06 -0.39
N ARG A 111 3.45 -2.83 -0.90
CA ARG A 111 4.47 -1.83 -0.57
C ARG A 111 3.82 -0.49 -0.24
N ALA A 112 4.47 0.30 0.61
CA ALA A 112 3.89 1.54 1.14
C ALA A 112 3.70 2.64 0.07
N ASP A 113 4.48 2.58 -1.01
CA ASP A 113 4.55 3.61 -2.05
C ASP A 113 3.79 3.24 -3.33
N ALA A 114 2.92 2.24 -3.30
CA ALA A 114 2.11 1.86 -4.45
C ALA A 114 0.72 1.36 -4.12
N LEU A 115 -0.06 1.18 -5.19
CA LEU A 115 -1.44 0.78 -5.13
C LEU A 115 -1.62 -0.75 -5.12
N ASP A 116 -0.57 -1.51 -5.38
CA ASP A 116 -0.61 -2.96 -5.36
C ASP A 116 -1.07 -3.49 -3.99
N MET A 117 -1.86 -4.56 -4.03
CA MET A 117 -2.51 -5.10 -2.85
C MET A 117 -2.39 -6.61 -2.77
N CYS A 118 -2.32 -7.11 -1.55
CA CYS A 118 -2.30 -8.53 -1.26
C CYS A 118 -3.71 -9.10 -1.40
N ILE A 119 -3.84 -10.15 -2.21
CA ILE A 119 -5.08 -10.91 -2.39
C ILE A 119 -4.71 -12.38 -2.37
N SER A 120 -5.28 -13.12 -1.41
CA SER A 120 -4.99 -14.53 -1.19
C SER A 120 -3.49 -14.82 -1.07
N GLY A 121 -2.75 -13.93 -0.40
CA GLY A 121 -1.31 -14.06 -0.19
C GLY A 121 -0.44 -13.74 -1.43
N ILE A 122 -1.03 -13.24 -2.52
CA ILE A 122 -0.30 -12.86 -3.73
C ILE A 122 -0.44 -11.35 -3.94
N CYS A 123 0.66 -10.68 -4.26
CA CYS A 123 0.64 -9.26 -4.60
C CYS A 123 0.04 -9.05 -6.00
N GLN A 124 -1.05 -8.28 -6.09
CA GLN A 124 -1.77 -7.99 -7.32
C GLN A 124 -1.64 -6.51 -7.70
N GLU A 125 -1.45 -6.24 -9.00
CA GLU A 125 -1.36 -4.89 -9.53
C GLU A 125 -2.72 -4.17 -9.51
N VAL A 126 -2.71 -2.92 -9.09
CA VAL A 126 -3.86 -2.02 -9.08
C VAL A 126 -3.47 -0.76 -9.84
N GLY A 127 -4.27 -0.37 -10.83
CA GLY A 127 -4.01 0.84 -11.60
C GLY A 127 -4.29 2.11 -10.81
N CYS A 128 -3.87 3.25 -11.37
CA CYS A 128 -4.15 4.58 -10.80
C CYS A 128 -5.64 4.90 -10.67
N ASP A 129 -6.48 4.17 -11.42
CA ASP A 129 -7.94 4.23 -11.37
C ASP A 129 -8.53 3.39 -10.23
N ARG A 130 -7.67 2.85 -9.37
CA ARG A 130 -7.98 2.00 -8.21
C ARG A 130 -8.62 0.67 -8.59
N GLN A 131 -8.51 0.26 -9.86
CA GLN A 131 -9.05 -1.00 -10.34
C GLN A 131 -7.97 -2.09 -10.39
N LEU A 132 -8.33 -3.28 -9.91
CA LEU A 132 -7.44 -4.45 -9.94
C LEU A 132 -7.18 -4.89 -11.38
N GLY A 133 -5.90 -4.95 -11.77
CA GLY A 133 -5.49 -5.42 -13.09
C GLY A 133 -5.93 -4.54 -14.27
N SER A 134 -6.28 -3.27 -14.04
CA SER A 134 -6.66 -2.34 -15.12
C SER A 134 -5.47 -1.95 -16.01
N GLY A 135 -4.25 -2.03 -15.48
CA GLY A 135 -3.04 -1.54 -16.15
C GLY A 135 -2.99 -0.02 -16.33
N ALA A 136 -3.95 0.72 -15.75
CA ALA A 136 -4.00 2.17 -15.83
C ALA A 136 -2.81 2.77 -15.05
N ARG A 137 -2.08 3.70 -15.69
CA ARG A 137 -0.91 4.37 -15.11
C ARG A 137 -1.11 5.88 -15.14
N GLU A 138 -0.52 6.56 -14.17
CA GLU A 138 -0.43 8.01 -14.23
C GLU A 138 0.48 8.42 -15.39
N ASP A 139 0.11 9.51 -16.06
CA ASP A 139 0.98 10.19 -17.00
C ASP A 139 2.08 10.98 -16.27
N ASN A 140 2.93 11.67 -17.05
CA ASN A 140 4.00 12.50 -16.48
C ASN A 140 3.49 13.69 -15.67
N CYS A 141 2.19 13.98 -15.71
CA CYS A 141 1.52 15.03 -14.96
C CYS A 141 0.86 14.53 -13.67
N GLY A 142 0.86 13.21 -13.42
CA GLY A 142 0.14 12.62 -12.30
C GLY A 142 -1.35 12.43 -12.56
N VAL A 143 -1.79 12.57 -13.82
CA VAL A 143 -3.17 12.31 -14.22
C VAL A 143 -3.31 10.85 -14.60
N CYS A 144 -4.24 10.15 -13.95
CA CYS A 144 -4.49 8.75 -14.26
C CYS A 144 -4.99 8.58 -15.69
N ALA A 145 -4.31 7.72 -16.47
CA ALA A 145 -4.57 7.52 -17.90
C ALA A 145 -4.57 8.83 -18.72
N GLY A 146 -3.80 9.83 -18.27
CA GLY A 146 -3.65 11.09 -18.98
C GLY A 146 -2.76 10.98 -20.22
N ASP A 147 -2.81 12.01 -21.05
CA ASP A 147 -2.04 12.14 -22.30
C ASP A 147 -0.80 13.06 -22.14
N GLY A 148 -0.53 13.56 -20.92
CA GLY A 148 0.56 14.47 -20.63
C GLY A 148 0.30 15.92 -21.03
N SER A 149 -0.93 16.30 -21.42
CA SER A 149 -1.27 17.65 -21.86
C SER A 149 -1.53 18.66 -20.73
N THR A 150 -1.71 18.19 -19.49
CA THR A 150 -2.14 19.02 -18.33
C THR A 150 -0.97 19.70 -17.60
N CYS A 151 0.25 19.39 -17.97
CA CYS A 151 1.45 19.96 -17.37
C CYS A 151 2.56 20.15 -18.40
N ARG A 152 3.54 20.97 -18.05
CA ARG A 152 4.79 21.09 -18.81
C ARG A 152 5.99 20.83 -17.91
N LEU A 153 7.02 20.21 -18.50
CA LEU A 153 8.29 20.02 -17.84
C LEU A 153 9.01 21.38 -17.73
N VAL A 154 9.27 21.84 -16.51
CA VAL A 154 10.06 23.05 -16.28
C VAL A 154 11.42 22.63 -15.74
N ARG A 155 12.48 23.01 -16.45
CA ARG A 155 13.85 22.86 -15.96
C ARG A 155 14.13 23.97 -14.96
N GLY A 156 14.25 23.63 -13.69
CA GLY A 156 14.62 24.55 -12.62
C GLY A 156 16.01 24.21 -12.08
N GLN A 157 16.75 25.24 -11.65
CA GLN A 157 17.87 25.05 -10.72
C GLN A 157 17.28 25.21 -9.32
N ALA A 158 17.36 24.16 -8.49
CA ALA A 158 17.00 24.28 -7.09
C ALA A 158 18.04 25.19 -6.42
N LEU A 159 17.71 26.48 -6.24
CA LEU A 159 18.45 27.29 -5.28
C LEU A 159 18.03 26.78 -3.90
N PRO A 160 18.96 26.39 -3.02
CA PRO A 160 18.60 25.98 -1.67
C PRO A 160 17.89 27.15 -0.99
N HIS A 161 16.66 26.91 -0.52
CA HIS A 161 15.98 27.81 0.39
C HIS A 161 16.70 27.71 1.74
N VAL A 162 17.75 28.52 1.92
CA VAL A 162 18.41 28.68 3.21
C VAL A 162 17.49 29.54 4.08
N SER A 163 16.72 28.89 4.96
CA SER A 163 16.15 29.57 6.12
C SER A 163 17.31 30.13 6.95
N PRO A 164 17.29 31.41 7.33
CA PRO A 164 18.41 32.02 8.01
C PRO A 164 18.37 31.69 9.50
N GLU A 165 18.50 30.42 9.90
CA GLU A 165 18.98 29.95 11.22
C GLU A 165 19.38 28.47 11.09
N GLU A 166 20.68 28.21 10.90
CA GLU A 166 21.49 27.18 11.58
C GLU A 166 22.80 26.96 10.82
N HIS A 167 23.88 27.47 11.44
CA HIS A 167 25.26 27.40 11.00
C HIS A 167 25.89 26.15 11.62
N PHE A 168 26.34 25.20 10.79
CA PHE A 168 27.58 24.39 10.89
C PHE A 168 27.40 23.01 10.24
N GLY A 169 28.17 22.78 9.17
CA GLY A 169 28.33 21.45 8.58
C GLY A 169 28.42 21.52 7.07
N LEU A 170 29.63 21.68 6.54
CA LEU A 170 29.92 21.47 5.13
C LEU A 170 29.38 20.10 4.69
N SER A 171 28.50 20.08 3.69
CA SER A 171 28.26 18.90 2.85
C SER A 171 27.83 19.34 1.46
N LEU A 172 28.75 19.10 0.52
CA LEU A 172 28.69 19.13 -0.94
C LEU A 172 27.30 19.41 -1.56
N LEU A 173 27.18 20.58 -2.21
CA LEU A 173 26.09 20.89 -3.13
C LEU A 173 26.17 19.96 -4.36
N SER A 174 25.30 18.96 -4.42
CA SER A 174 24.92 18.39 -5.71
C SER A 174 24.06 19.43 -6.43
N THR A 175 24.61 20.09 -7.45
CA THR A 175 23.81 20.82 -8.45
C THR A 175 23.00 19.81 -9.27
N GLY A 176 21.94 19.27 -8.67
CA GLY A 176 20.96 18.46 -9.35
C GLY A 176 20.06 19.37 -10.19
N LYS A 177 20.14 19.27 -11.52
CA LYS A 177 19.04 19.70 -12.39
C LYS A 177 17.84 18.83 -12.01
N GLN A 178 16.92 19.39 -11.23
CA GLN A 178 15.65 18.74 -10.93
C GLN A 178 14.62 19.17 -11.97
N ASN A 179 13.85 18.20 -12.44
CA ASN A 179 12.73 18.47 -13.33
C ASN A 179 11.51 18.75 -12.45
N PHE A 180 11.00 19.96 -12.49
CA PHE A 180 9.79 20.33 -11.77
C PHE A 180 8.59 20.23 -12.72
N ARG A 181 7.45 19.80 -12.18
CA ARG A 181 6.16 19.79 -12.88
C ARG A 181 5.48 21.13 -12.65
N ALA A 182 5.12 21.84 -13.72
CA ALA A 182 4.22 22.98 -13.64
C ALA A 182 2.90 22.61 -14.30
N THR A 183 1.82 22.61 -13.51
CA THR A 183 0.45 22.48 -14.00
C THR A 183 0.09 23.70 -14.83
N LEU A 184 -0.61 23.50 -15.95
CA LEU A 184 -1.05 24.55 -16.86
C LEU A 184 -2.34 25.22 -16.37
#